data_AF-A0A167HAK2-F1
#
_entry.id   AF-A0A167HAK2-F1
#
_cell.length_a   1.000
_cell.length_b   1.000
_cell.length_c   1.000
_cell.angle_alpha   90.00
_cell.angle_beta   90.00
_cell.angle_gamma   90.00
#
_symmetry.space_group_name_H-M   'P 1'
#
loop_
_entity.id
_entity.type
_entity.pdbx_description
1 polymer ?
#
loop_
_entity_poly.entity_id
_entity_poly.type
_entity_poly.pdbx_seq_one_letter_code
_entity_poly.pdbx_strand_id
1 'polypeptide(L)'
;MIFRPLKYEKYAQKAVDKLQERQPAFRAKFDTENYASWFYNQSSETLRLYSDDKEIYFRYIPVGTYSLNTNTWMWAWANEDSVETRKFRTLKVKEFGEKKNYENLTNAHFNGDKYTGWESTAIAFDIIGGIGTYRVITEHLEKYFLLTEQITKEKVEKIESALIECNAHGKIRKAFICQHLNTETKTGFEEAFETYRGMELDEDDDLQAWCSKCEKKRLKTDGWNNESMEFAKIKLVCERCYFEIKESNLDSKNTKHNKT
;
A
#
# COMPACT_ATOMS: atom_id res chain seq x y z
N MET A 1 27.68 22.78 -1.66
CA MET A 1 26.86 21.59 -1.32
C MET A 1 26.34 21.56 0.13
N ILE A 2 26.82 22.41 1.05
CA ILE A 2 26.41 22.41 2.48
C ILE A 2 24.94 22.84 2.72
N PHE A 3 24.37 23.63 1.81
CA PHE A 3 23.00 24.18 1.97
C PHE A 3 21.85 23.17 1.76
N ARG A 4 22.08 22.03 1.10
CA ARG A 4 21.02 21.02 0.85
C ARG A 4 20.73 20.17 2.10
N PRO A 5 21.74 19.63 2.82
CA PRO A 5 21.54 18.95 4.10
C PRO A 5 20.78 19.83 5.12
N LEU A 6 21.19 21.09 5.27
CA LEU A 6 20.53 22.04 6.18
C LEU A 6 19.06 22.34 5.83
N LYS A 7 18.67 22.21 4.54
CA LYS A 7 17.27 22.38 4.12
C LYS A 7 16.43 21.15 4.43
N TYR A 8 17.00 19.96 4.31
CA TYR A 8 16.33 18.71 4.69
C TYR A 8 16.11 18.69 6.21
N GLU A 9 17.16 18.89 7.01
CA GLU A 9 17.09 18.86 8.48
C GLU A 9 16.04 19.84 9.02
N LYS A 10 15.98 21.06 8.49
CA LYS A 10 14.95 22.05 8.86
C LYS A 10 13.53 21.60 8.51
N TYR A 11 13.36 20.94 7.36
CA TYR A 11 12.06 20.43 6.94
C TYR A 11 11.63 19.25 7.82
N ALA A 12 12.55 18.29 8.03
CA ALA A 12 12.37 17.14 8.90
C ALA A 12 11.97 17.56 10.32
N GLN A 13 12.72 18.51 10.92
CA GLN A 13 12.40 19.04 12.24
C GLN A 13 11.00 19.66 12.28
N LYS A 14 10.63 20.47 11.28
CA LYS A 14 9.29 21.06 11.20
C LYS A 14 8.19 19.99 11.09
N ALA A 15 8.43 18.91 10.37
CA ALA A 15 7.49 17.80 10.27
C ALA A 15 7.35 17.07 11.62
N VAL A 16 8.46 16.86 12.33
CA VAL A 16 8.47 16.30 13.69
C VAL A 16 7.70 17.19 14.66
N ASP A 17 7.93 18.50 14.66
CA ASP A 17 7.24 19.46 15.54
C ASP A 17 5.72 19.40 15.32
N LYS A 18 5.28 19.42 14.05
CA LYS A 18 3.84 19.27 13.69
C LYS A 18 3.25 17.95 14.18
N LEU A 19 4.00 16.84 14.07
CA LEU A 19 3.53 15.56 14.56
C LEU A 19 3.45 15.56 16.09
N GLN A 20 4.41 16.15 16.78
CA GLN A 20 4.43 16.28 18.24
C GLN A 20 3.25 17.12 18.77
N GLU A 21 2.76 18.10 18.01
CA GLU A 21 1.54 18.85 18.36
C GLU A 21 0.26 18.02 18.23
N ARG A 22 0.20 17.10 17.25
CA ARG A 22 -1.03 16.34 16.92
C ARG A 22 -1.13 14.98 17.61
N GLN A 23 0.00 14.28 17.72
CA GLN A 23 0.06 12.92 18.23
C GLN A 23 -0.45 12.77 19.68
N PRO A 24 -0.28 13.74 20.61
CA PRO A 24 -0.87 13.66 21.95
C PRO A 24 -2.41 13.62 21.93
N ALA A 25 -3.05 14.45 21.10
CA ALA A 25 -4.50 14.45 20.97
C ALA A 25 -5.03 13.14 20.37
N PHE A 26 -4.31 12.58 19.39
CA PHE A 26 -4.60 11.25 18.86
C PHE A 26 -4.50 10.17 19.95
N ARG A 27 -3.39 10.14 20.69
CA ARG A 27 -3.16 9.18 21.78
C ARG A 27 -4.23 9.27 22.86
N ALA A 28 -4.59 10.48 23.28
CA ALA A 28 -5.63 10.70 24.28
C ALA A 28 -7.02 10.27 23.78
N LYS A 29 -7.36 10.58 22.52
CA LYS A 29 -8.66 10.24 21.93
C LYS A 29 -8.89 8.73 21.84
N PHE A 30 -7.86 7.97 21.49
CA PHE A 30 -7.97 6.53 21.23
C PHE A 30 -7.27 5.65 22.26
N ASP A 31 -6.75 6.27 23.32
CA ASP A 31 -6.12 5.59 24.45
C ASP A 31 -4.97 4.63 24.05
N THR A 32 -4.24 4.96 22.98
CA THR A 32 -3.34 4.00 22.30
C THR A 32 -2.10 3.59 23.12
N GLU A 33 -1.87 4.22 24.26
CA GLU A 33 -0.77 3.90 25.20
C GLU A 33 -1.19 2.88 26.27
N ASN A 34 -2.49 2.59 26.41
CA ASN A 34 -3.04 1.77 27.49
C ASN A 34 -3.64 0.44 26.98
N TYR A 35 -3.03 -0.14 25.95
CA TYR A 35 -3.34 -1.49 25.45
C TYR A 35 -2.17 -2.42 25.76
N ALA A 36 -2.48 -3.65 26.19
CA ALA A 36 -1.48 -4.64 26.59
C ALA A 36 -0.72 -5.25 25.40
N SER A 37 -1.33 -5.28 24.22
CA SER A 37 -0.77 -5.94 23.05
C SER A 37 -1.27 -5.32 21.75
N TRP A 38 -0.58 -5.66 20.67
CA TRP A 38 -0.90 -5.23 19.32
C TRP A 38 -0.76 -6.41 18.35
N PHE A 39 -1.52 -6.33 17.26
CA PHE A 39 -1.39 -7.25 16.13
C PHE A 39 -1.64 -6.45 14.85
N TYR A 40 -0.75 -6.54 13.88
CA TYR A 40 -0.97 -5.97 12.55
C TYR A 40 -1.04 -7.09 11.52
N ASN A 41 -1.93 -6.94 10.55
CA ASN A 41 -2.08 -7.87 9.43
C ASN A 41 -1.70 -7.13 8.14
N GLN A 42 -0.64 -7.61 7.47
CA GLN A 42 -0.13 -7.00 6.24
C GLN A 42 -1.12 -7.12 5.06
N SER A 43 -1.84 -8.23 4.97
CA SER A 43 -2.77 -8.49 3.89
C SER A 43 -4.05 -7.65 4.00
N SER A 44 -4.55 -7.45 5.22
CA SER A 44 -5.72 -6.60 5.48
C SER A 44 -5.36 -5.16 5.83
N GLU A 45 -4.08 -4.84 6.03
CA GLU A 45 -3.56 -3.51 6.38
C GLU A 45 -4.27 -2.90 7.59
N THR A 46 -4.54 -3.77 8.56
CA THR A 46 -5.20 -3.42 9.81
C THR A 46 -4.25 -3.56 10.99
N LEU A 47 -4.36 -2.63 11.93
CA LEU A 47 -3.69 -2.66 13.22
C LEU A 47 -4.77 -2.83 14.29
N ARG A 48 -4.67 -3.88 15.09
CA ARG A 48 -5.44 -4.11 16.30
C ARG A 48 -4.58 -3.77 17.52
N LEU A 49 -5.09 -2.95 18.42
CA LEU A 49 -4.57 -2.81 19.79
C LEU A 49 -5.58 -3.46 20.74
N TYR A 50 -5.13 -4.26 21.69
CA TYR A 50 -6.03 -5.02 22.55
C TYR A 50 -5.46 -5.29 23.95
N SER A 51 -6.38 -5.43 24.90
CA SER A 51 -6.23 -5.91 26.27
C SER A 51 -7.35 -6.91 26.55
N ASP A 52 -7.40 -7.50 27.76
CA ASP A 52 -8.45 -8.46 28.12
C ASP A 52 -9.88 -7.87 28.05
N ASP A 53 -10.02 -6.57 28.28
CA ASP A 53 -11.29 -5.86 28.44
C ASP A 53 -11.65 -4.91 27.27
N LYS A 54 -10.72 -4.62 26.37
CA LYS A 54 -10.93 -3.66 25.27
C LYS A 54 -10.06 -3.93 24.06
N GLU A 55 -10.57 -3.55 22.89
CA GLU A 55 -9.83 -3.58 21.64
C GLU A 55 -10.20 -2.40 20.74
N ILE A 56 -9.29 -2.03 19.84
CA ILE A 56 -9.51 -1.01 18.83
C ILE A 56 -8.76 -1.37 17.55
N TYR A 57 -9.33 -0.99 16.41
CA TYR A 57 -8.79 -1.30 15.09
C TYR A 57 -8.59 -0.05 14.25
N PHE A 58 -7.50 -0.04 13.48
CA PHE A 58 -7.17 1.02 12.55
C PHE A 58 -6.80 0.46 11.19
N ARG A 59 -7.14 1.18 10.13
CA ARG A 59 -6.46 1.02 8.84
C ARG A 59 -5.17 1.80 8.85
N TYR A 60 -4.12 1.23 8.28
CA TYR A 60 -2.83 1.90 8.24
C TYR A 60 -2.23 1.98 6.83
N ILE A 61 -1.20 2.81 6.70
CA ILE A 61 -0.26 2.85 5.58
C ILE A 61 1.12 2.52 6.16
N PRO A 62 1.82 1.47 5.68
CA PRO A 62 3.19 1.23 6.10
C PRO A 62 4.09 2.35 5.58
N VAL A 63 4.90 2.92 6.47
CA VAL A 63 5.84 4.00 6.12
C VAL A 63 7.20 3.42 5.75
N GLY A 64 7.69 2.50 6.58
CA GLY A 64 8.99 1.89 6.40
C GLY A 64 9.41 1.13 7.65
N THR A 65 10.61 0.58 7.58
CA THR A 65 11.20 -0.22 8.64
C THR A 65 12.58 0.29 9.02
N TYR A 66 12.89 0.24 10.31
CA TYR A 66 14.23 0.52 10.83
C TYR A 66 14.82 -0.75 11.43
N SER A 67 15.96 -1.18 10.92
CA SER A 67 16.71 -2.33 11.43
C SER A 67 17.67 -1.89 12.53
N LEU A 68 17.47 -2.41 13.75
CA LEU A 68 18.36 -2.19 14.90
C LEU A 68 19.70 -2.91 14.74
N ASN A 69 19.76 -3.98 13.92
CA ASN A 69 20.99 -4.72 13.68
C ASN A 69 21.95 -3.98 12.76
N THR A 70 21.42 -3.30 11.75
CA THR A 70 22.22 -2.63 10.70
C THR A 70 22.18 -1.11 10.80
N ASN A 71 21.35 -0.55 11.67
CA ASN A 71 21.07 0.88 11.77
C ASN A 71 20.67 1.48 10.42
N THR A 72 19.74 0.82 9.74
CA THR A 72 19.29 1.22 8.41
C THR A 72 17.80 1.39 8.35
N TRP A 73 17.37 2.35 7.54
CA TRP A 73 15.98 2.59 7.18
C TRP A 73 15.69 2.05 5.78
N MET A 74 14.52 1.43 5.62
CA MET A 74 13.95 1.07 4.32
C MET A 74 12.56 1.68 4.19
N TRP A 75 12.31 2.44 3.13
CA TRP A 75 10.97 2.95 2.83
C TRP A 75 10.04 1.82 2.39
N ALA A 76 8.76 1.90 2.79
CA ALA A 76 7.77 0.89 2.45
C ALA A 76 7.53 0.78 0.92
N TRP A 77 7.57 1.89 0.17
CA TRP A 77 7.45 1.87 -1.30
C TRP A 77 8.55 1.03 -1.98
N ALA A 78 9.68 0.80 -1.32
CA ALA A 78 10.80 0.01 -1.86
C ALA A 78 10.76 -1.47 -1.46
N ASN A 79 9.88 -1.86 -0.52
CA ASN A 79 9.83 -3.20 0.02
C ASN A 79 8.99 -4.12 -0.88
N GLU A 80 9.59 -4.75 -1.88
CA GLU A 80 8.90 -5.65 -2.83
C GLU A 80 8.38 -6.96 -2.21
N ASP A 81 8.92 -7.34 -1.05
CA ASP A 81 8.53 -8.55 -0.33
C ASP A 81 7.26 -8.35 0.51
N SER A 82 6.86 -7.10 0.76
CA SER A 82 5.59 -6.80 1.45
C SER A 82 4.38 -6.95 0.52
N VAL A 83 3.34 -7.61 1.04
CA VAL A 83 2.01 -7.74 0.41
C VAL A 83 1.12 -6.50 0.61
N GLU A 84 1.55 -5.55 1.44
CA GLU A 84 0.78 -4.34 1.75
C GLU A 84 0.69 -3.45 0.50
N THR A 85 -0.53 -3.22 0.02
CA THR A 85 -0.79 -2.50 -1.23
C THR A 85 -0.75 -0.98 -1.02
N ARG A 86 -1.16 -0.50 0.15
CA ARG A 86 -1.09 0.90 0.57
C ARG A 86 0.34 1.42 0.73
N LYS A 87 1.37 0.57 0.73
CA LYS A 87 2.78 1.00 0.71
C LYS A 87 3.08 1.96 -0.45
N PHE A 88 2.41 1.80 -1.59
CA PHE A 88 2.54 2.68 -2.75
C PHE A 88 2.10 4.12 -2.47
N ARG A 89 1.31 4.39 -1.42
CA ARG A 89 1.01 5.77 -0.97
C ARG A 89 2.28 6.52 -0.56
N THR A 90 3.32 5.81 -0.13
CA THR A 90 4.60 6.40 0.24
C THR A 90 5.47 6.81 -0.95
N LEU A 91 5.08 6.46 -2.19
CA LEU A 91 5.70 7.03 -3.40
C LEU A 91 5.56 8.56 -3.46
N LYS A 92 4.49 9.13 -2.88
CA LYS A 92 4.35 10.59 -2.72
C LYS A 92 5.52 11.23 -1.96
N VAL A 93 6.10 10.51 -0.99
CA VAL A 93 7.28 10.97 -0.24
C VAL A 93 8.50 10.99 -1.16
N LYS A 94 8.68 9.94 -1.97
CA LYS A 94 9.74 9.86 -2.97
C LYS A 94 9.63 10.97 -4.00
N GLU A 95 8.46 11.18 -4.59
CA GLU A 95 8.21 12.27 -5.55
C GLU A 95 8.50 13.65 -4.96
N PHE A 96 8.12 13.88 -3.70
CA PHE A 96 8.44 15.11 -2.99
C PHE A 96 9.96 15.25 -2.81
N GLY A 97 10.64 14.16 -2.44
CA GLY A 97 12.09 14.07 -2.34
C GLY A 97 12.79 14.43 -3.65
N GLU A 98 12.33 13.89 -4.78
CA GLU A 98 12.87 14.18 -6.11
C GLU A 98 12.72 15.67 -6.46
N LYS A 99 11.51 16.23 -6.26
CA LYS A 99 11.24 17.66 -6.50
C LYS A 99 12.12 18.59 -5.64
N LYS A 100 12.48 18.15 -4.43
CA LYS A 100 13.30 18.94 -3.49
C LYS A 100 14.80 18.60 -3.53
N ASN A 101 15.18 17.53 -4.22
CA ASN A 101 16.52 16.91 -4.16
C ASN A 101 16.92 16.50 -2.72
N TYR A 102 16.04 15.79 -2.03
CA TYR A 102 16.29 15.21 -0.69
C TYR A 102 16.56 13.72 -0.79
N GLU A 103 17.85 13.33 -0.72
CA GLU A 103 18.29 11.94 -0.91
C GLU A 103 17.69 10.97 0.11
N ASN A 104 17.48 11.41 1.36
CA ASN A 104 16.85 10.60 2.41
C ASN A 104 15.40 10.18 2.07
N LEU A 105 14.73 10.90 1.15
CA LEU A 105 13.37 10.58 0.73
C LEU A 105 13.34 9.77 -0.58
N THR A 106 14.44 9.77 -1.35
CA THR A 106 14.52 9.10 -2.66
C THR A 106 15.31 7.80 -2.62
N ASN A 107 16.25 7.67 -1.69
CA ASN A 107 17.03 6.45 -1.50
C ASN A 107 16.15 5.42 -0.81
N ALA A 108 15.92 4.29 -1.48
CA ALA A 108 15.10 3.18 -1.00
C ALA A 108 15.53 2.68 0.40
N HIS A 109 16.84 2.61 0.59
CA HIS A 109 17.47 2.11 1.80
C HIS A 109 18.71 2.96 2.14
N PHE A 110 18.86 3.39 3.39
CA PHE A 110 19.99 4.21 3.82
C PHE A 110 20.33 4.02 5.30
N ASN A 111 21.55 4.39 5.69
CA ASN A 111 21.99 4.36 7.09
C ASN A 111 21.31 5.47 7.88
N GLY A 112 20.88 5.17 9.10
CA GLY A 112 20.25 6.11 9.99
C GLY A 112 20.70 5.91 11.44
N ASP A 113 20.08 6.67 12.32
CA ASP A 113 20.12 6.49 13.77
C ASP A 113 18.72 6.18 14.33
N LYS A 114 18.64 6.06 15.66
CA LYS A 114 17.41 5.77 16.41
C LYS A 114 16.27 6.80 16.22
N TYR A 115 16.52 7.96 15.64
CA TYR A 115 15.50 8.98 15.35
C TYR A 115 14.95 8.88 13.93
N THR A 116 15.69 8.25 13.01
CA THR A 116 15.35 8.13 11.58
C THR A 116 13.93 7.64 11.32
N GLY A 117 13.47 6.64 12.08
CA GLY A 117 12.13 6.09 11.89
C GLY A 117 11.02 7.08 12.24
N TRP A 118 11.15 7.81 13.34
CA TRP A 118 10.19 8.84 13.72
C TRP A 118 10.26 10.07 12.81
N GLU A 119 11.46 10.48 12.39
CA GLU A 119 11.64 11.56 11.42
C GLU A 119 10.96 11.23 10.09
N SER A 120 11.24 10.05 9.53
CA SER A 120 10.67 9.58 8.27
C SER A 120 9.15 9.47 8.35
N THR A 121 8.63 9.01 9.50
CA THR A 121 7.19 8.91 9.77
C THR A 121 6.53 10.28 9.90
N ALA A 122 7.19 11.25 10.52
CA ALA A 122 6.68 12.62 10.61
C ALA A 122 6.60 13.29 9.23
N ILE A 123 7.61 13.07 8.38
CA ILE A 123 7.60 13.55 7.00
C ILE A 123 6.47 12.88 6.20
N ALA A 124 6.31 11.56 6.32
CA ALA A 124 5.22 10.85 5.66
C ALA A 124 3.85 11.36 6.14
N PHE A 125 3.69 11.63 7.43
CA PHE A 125 2.48 12.21 8.00
C PHE A 125 2.20 13.62 7.45
N ASP A 126 3.22 14.48 7.32
CA ASP A 126 3.08 15.83 6.76
C ASP A 126 2.67 15.82 5.27
N ILE A 127 3.13 14.84 4.50
CA ILE A 127 2.89 14.74 3.04
C ILE A 127 1.58 14.00 2.73
N ILE A 128 1.35 12.87 3.39
CA ILE A 128 0.25 11.94 3.08
C ILE A 128 -0.98 12.23 3.95
N GLY A 129 -0.76 12.66 5.18
CA GLY A 129 -1.79 12.79 6.20
C GLY A 129 -2.08 11.47 6.94
N GLY A 130 -3.05 11.54 7.83
CA GLY A 130 -3.45 10.48 8.74
C GLY A 130 -4.10 11.06 9.99
N ILE A 131 -4.69 10.20 10.82
CA ILE A 131 -5.24 10.58 12.12
C ILE A 131 -4.20 10.48 13.23
N GLY A 132 -3.15 9.68 13.03
CA GLY A 132 -2.03 9.51 13.95
C GLY A 132 -0.98 8.58 13.38
N THR A 133 0.03 8.26 14.18
CA THR A 133 1.09 7.32 13.82
C THR A 133 1.24 6.26 14.89
N TYR A 134 1.80 5.10 14.52
CA TYR A 134 2.10 4.03 15.46
C TYR A 134 3.35 3.29 15.04
N ARG A 135 4.06 2.74 16.03
CA ARG A 135 5.25 1.92 15.81
C ARG A 135 5.10 0.59 16.52
N VAL A 136 5.38 -0.48 15.81
CA VAL A 136 5.51 -1.82 16.38
C VAL A 136 6.97 -2.26 16.30
N ILE A 137 7.39 -3.10 17.25
CA ILE A 137 8.76 -3.62 17.31
C ILE A 137 8.66 -5.15 17.30
N THR A 138 9.25 -5.77 16.28
CA THR A 138 9.38 -7.23 16.15
C THR A 138 10.86 -7.58 16.17
N GLU A 139 11.32 -8.19 17.27
CA GLU A 139 12.74 -8.51 17.48
C GLU A 139 13.66 -7.28 17.28
N HIS A 140 14.43 -7.26 16.20
CA HIS A 140 15.39 -6.23 15.83
C HIS A 140 14.85 -5.25 14.77
N LEU A 141 13.56 -5.35 14.42
CA LEU A 141 12.94 -4.55 13.36
C LEU A 141 11.81 -3.69 13.92
N GLU A 142 11.97 -2.38 13.79
CA GLU A 142 10.89 -1.43 14.05
C GLU A 142 10.10 -1.21 12.76
N LYS A 143 8.77 -1.27 12.82
CA LYS A 143 7.87 -0.95 11.70
C LYS A 143 7.01 0.26 12.06
N TYR A 144 6.91 1.19 11.13
CA TYR A 144 6.25 2.47 11.34
C TYR A 144 5.02 2.60 10.44
N PHE A 145 3.94 3.12 11.00
CA PHE A 145 2.63 3.21 10.37
C PHE A 145 2.07 4.63 10.44
N LEU A 146 1.43 5.08 9.36
CA LEU A 146 0.41 6.13 9.44
C LEU A 146 -0.94 5.47 9.69
N LEU A 147 -1.63 5.85 10.75
CA LEU A 147 -3.00 5.42 11.01
C LEU A 147 -3.94 6.38 10.28
N THR A 148 -4.83 5.83 9.46
CA THR A 148 -5.65 6.61 8.52
C THR A 148 -7.08 6.77 8.97
N GLU A 149 -7.65 5.74 9.59
CA GLU A 149 -9.03 5.72 10.08
C GLU A 149 -9.15 4.67 11.18
N GLN A 150 -10.05 4.91 12.13
CA GLN A 150 -10.49 3.90 13.08
C GLN A 150 -11.65 3.11 12.45
N ILE A 151 -11.57 1.79 12.52
CA ILE A 151 -12.57 0.89 11.91
C ILE A 151 -13.14 -0.06 12.96
N THR A 152 -14.30 -0.64 12.66
CA THR A 152 -14.92 -1.66 13.52
C THR A 152 -14.37 -3.05 13.22
N LYS A 153 -14.60 -4.00 14.14
CA LYS A 153 -14.23 -5.40 13.95
C LYS A 153 -14.92 -6.02 12.74
N GLU A 154 -16.20 -5.72 12.53
CA GLU A 154 -16.98 -6.21 11.39
C GLU A 154 -16.38 -5.72 10.06
N LYS A 155 -15.84 -4.50 10.03
CA LYS A 155 -15.14 -3.98 8.84
C LYS A 155 -13.82 -4.73 8.60
N VAL A 156 -13.08 -5.09 9.65
CA VAL A 156 -11.88 -5.94 9.55
C VAL A 156 -12.24 -7.30 8.96
N GLU A 157 -13.26 -7.95 9.50
CA GLU A 157 -13.74 -9.26 9.04
C GLU A 157 -14.21 -9.20 7.58
N LYS A 158 -14.93 -8.13 7.19
CA LYS A 158 -15.33 -7.89 5.80
C LYS A 158 -14.11 -7.78 4.88
N ILE A 159 -13.11 -6.98 5.24
CA ILE A 159 -11.87 -6.84 4.46
C ILE A 159 -11.18 -8.20 4.32
N GLU A 160 -11.00 -8.93 5.42
CA GLU A 160 -10.29 -10.20 5.42
C GLU A 160 -11.01 -11.31 4.65
N SER A 161 -12.36 -11.28 4.63
CA SER A 161 -13.18 -12.21 3.83
C SER A 161 -13.09 -11.99 2.32
N ALA A 162 -12.70 -10.78 1.89
CA ALA A 162 -12.53 -10.42 0.49
C ALA A 162 -11.15 -10.76 -0.08
N LEU A 163 -10.21 -11.18 0.77
CA LEU A 163 -8.86 -11.60 0.37
C LEU A 163 -8.84 -13.06 -0.08
N ILE A 164 -7.90 -13.38 -0.97
CA ILE A 164 -7.69 -14.74 -1.46
C ILE A 164 -6.25 -15.17 -1.23
N GLU A 165 -6.03 -16.48 -1.07
CA GLU A 165 -4.69 -17.05 -0.95
C GLU A 165 -4.12 -17.35 -2.33
N CYS A 166 -2.96 -16.78 -2.64
CA CYS A 166 -2.21 -17.07 -3.85
C CYS A 166 -0.94 -17.85 -3.51
N ASN A 167 -0.73 -18.99 -4.16
CA ASN A 167 0.46 -19.81 -3.93
C ASN A 167 1.79 -19.08 -4.21
N ALA A 168 1.77 -18.02 -5.03
CA ALA A 168 2.95 -17.23 -5.36
C ALA A 168 3.08 -15.94 -4.52
N HIS A 169 1.97 -15.35 -4.10
CA HIS A 169 1.93 -13.97 -3.58
C HIS A 169 1.30 -13.84 -2.19
N GLY A 170 0.92 -14.96 -1.58
CA GLY A 170 0.25 -15.01 -0.28
C GLY A 170 -1.18 -14.45 -0.35
N LYS A 171 -1.68 -14.06 0.83
CA LYS A 171 -3.02 -13.50 1.01
C LYS A 171 -3.09 -12.03 0.58
N ILE A 172 -3.89 -11.70 -0.43
CA ILE A 172 -4.05 -10.32 -0.97
C ILE A 172 -5.44 -10.14 -1.60
N ARG A 173 -5.78 -8.92 -2.05
CA ARG A 173 -7.04 -8.62 -2.74
C ARG A 173 -7.20 -9.51 -3.98
N LYS A 174 -8.46 -9.85 -4.26
CA LYS A 174 -8.86 -10.58 -5.46
C LYS A 174 -8.97 -9.65 -6.67
N ALA A 175 -8.89 -10.27 -7.84
CA ALA A 175 -9.16 -9.68 -9.14
C ALA A 175 -9.76 -10.76 -10.07
N PHE A 176 -10.39 -10.33 -11.15
CA PHE A 176 -11.03 -11.21 -12.12
C PHE A 176 -10.47 -10.97 -13.51
N ILE A 177 -10.07 -12.05 -14.18
CA ILE A 177 -9.55 -11.99 -15.55
C ILE A 177 -10.23 -13.00 -16.45
N CYS A 178 -10.32 -12.74 -17.75
CA CYS A 178 -10.73 -13.79 -18.69
C CYS A 178 -9.69 -14.94 -18.76
N GLN A 179 -10.12 -16.15 -19.11
CA GLN A 179 -9.25 -17.32 -19.22
C GLN A 179 -8.07 -17.18 -20.18
N HIS A 180 -8.14 -16.21 -21.10
CA HIS A 180 -7.15 -15.96 -22.15
C HIS A 180 -6.01 -15.04 -21.72
N LEU A 181 -6.20 -14.23 -20.67
CA LEU A 181 -5.17 -13.34 -20.16
C LEU A 181 -4.11 -14.16 -19.40
N ASN A 182 -2.83 -13.92 -19.72
CA ASN A 182 -1.67 -14.59 -19.13
C ASN A 182 -0.40 -13.76 -19.38
N THR A 183 0.73 -14.19 -18.79
CA THR A 183 2.04 -13.55 -18.93
C THR A 183 2.90 -14.09 -20.08
N GLU A 184 2.50 -15.18 -20.72
CA GLU A 184 3.29 -15.88 -21.75
C GLU A 184 2.99 -15.37 -23.17
N THR A 185 1.74 -14.98 -23.43
CA THR A 185 1.25 -14.58 -24.75
C THR A 185 0.51 -13.25 -24.66
N LYS A 186 0.95 -12.29 -25.48
CA LYS A 186 0.27 -10.99 -25.59
C LYS A 186 -1.08 -11.15 -26.27
N THR A 187 -2.15 -10.85 -25.54
CA THR A 187 -3.53 -10.94 -26.04
C THR A 187 -4.27 -9.60 -26.03
N GLY A 188 -3.56 -8.52 -25.70
CA GLY A 188 -4.13 -7.21 -25.36
C GLY A 188 -4.67 -7.19 -23.93
N PHE A 189 -4.94 -6.00 -23.41
CA PHE A 189 -5.42 -5.83 -22.04
C PHE A 189 -6.45 -4.71 -22.00
N GLU A 190 -7.69 -5.09 -21.75
CA GLU A 190 -8.82 -4.20 -21.53
C GLU A 190 -9.22 -4.31 -20.07
N GLU A 191 -9.68 -3.22 -19.47
CA GLU A 191 -10.03 -3.15 -18.05
C GLU A 191 -11.33 -2.37 -17.85
N ALA A 192 -12.04 -2.68 -16.76
CA ALA A 192 -13.32 -2.03 -16.44
C ALA A 192 -13.16 -0.51 -16.18
N PHE A 193 -12.01 -0.12 -15.65
CA PHE A 193 -11.58 1.25 -15.40
C PHE A 193 -10.05 1.26 -15.39
N GLU A 194 -9.44 2.44 -15.50
CA GLU A 194 -7.98 2.57 -15.44
C GLU A 194 -7.46 2.12 -14.07
N THR A 195 -6.61 1.09 -14.05
CA THR A 195 -6.06 0.54 -12.79
C THR A 195 -4.56 0.80 -12.62
N TYR A 196 -4.12 0.96 -11.37
CA TYR A 196 -2.71 1.03 -11.01
C TYR A 196 -2.45 0.40 -9.63
N ARG A 197 -1.23 -0.08 -9.41
CA ARG A 197 -0.83 -0.72 -8.15
C ARG A 197 -1.03 0.25 -6.99
N GLY A 198 -1.64 -0.20 -5.89
CA GLY A 198 -1.84 0.67 -4.73
C GLY A 198 -3.08 1.56 -4.79
N MET A 199 -3.91 1.44 -5.84
CA MET A 199 -5.17 2.17 -5.90
C MET A 199 -6.13 1.69 -4.80
N GLU A 200 -6.86 2.65 -4.24
CA GLU A 200 -8.00 2.35 -3.38
C GLU A 200 -9.17 1.93 -4.27
N LEU A 201 -9.93 0.95 -3.79
CA LEU A 201 -11.13 0.45 -4.46
C LEU A 201 -12.31 0.78 -3.55
N ASP A 202 -13.40 1.20 -4.16
CA ASP A 202 -14.68 1.32 -3.45
C ASP A 202 -15.21 -0.08 -3.09
N GLU A 203 -16.19 -0.15 -2.19
CA GLU A 203 -16.66 -1.44 -1.67
C GLU A 203 -17.22 -2.39 -2.73
N ASP A 204 -17.73 -1.82 -3.84
CA ASP A 204 -18.36 -2.54 -4.94
C ASP A 204 -17.42 -2.71 -6.15
N ASP A 205 -16.18 -2.18 -6.07
CA ASP A 205 -15.21 -2.25 -7.15
C ASP A 205 -14.28 -3.45 -7.00
N ASP A 206 -14.28 -4.31 -8.01
CA ASP A 206 -13.30 -5.37 -8.18
C ASP A 206 -12.41 -5.07 -9.38
N LEU A 207 -11.11 -5.38 -9.27
CA LEU A 207 -10.18 -5.31 -10.39
C LEU A 207 -10.60 -6.33 -11.45
N GLN A 208 -10.96 -5.85 -12.63
CA GLN A 208 -11.48 -6.68 -13.72
C GLN A 208 -10.74 -6.38 -15.02
N ALA A 209 -10.27 -7.41 -15.70
CA ALA A 209 -9.64 -7.28 -17.01
C ALA A 209 -9.95 -8.43 -17.97
N TRP A 210 -9.85 -8.17 -19.25
CA TRP A 210 -10.04 -9.16 -20.30
C TRP A 210 -9.19 -8.86 -21.52
N CYS A 211 -8.99 -9.84 -22.38
CA CYS A 211 -8.18 -9.66 -23.59
C CYS A 211 -8.98 -9.01 -24.72
N SER A 212 -8.30 -8.51 -25.76
CA SER A 212 -8.98 -7.83 -26.88
C SER A 212 -9.93 -8.74 -27.67
N LYS A 213 -9.78 -10.08 -27.61
CA LYS A 213 -10.76 -11.01 -28.19
C LYS A 213 -12.05 -11.06 -27.37
N CYS A 214 -11.94 -11.07 -26.03
CA CYS A 214 -13.09 -10.99 -25.14
C CYS A 214 -13.81 -9.65 -25.30
N GLU A 215 -13.09 -8.56 -25.54
CA GLU A 215 -13.73 -7.26 -25.78
C GLU A 215 -14.55 -7.23 -27.06
N LYS A 216 -13.99 -7.74 -28.17
CA LYS A 216 -14.75 -7.89 -29.42
C LYS A 216 -16.01 -8.74 -29.23
N LYS A 217 -15.93 -9.79 -28.41
CA LYS A 217 -17.08 -10.64 -28.08
C LYS A 217 -18.11 -9.89 -27.25
N ARG A 218 -17.69 -9.18 -26.20
CA ARG A 218 -18.54 -8.35 -25.33
C ARG A 218 -19.29 -7.30 -26.15
N LEU A 219 -18.59 -6.56 -27.03
CA LEU A 219 -19.21 -5.57 -27.91
C LEU A 219 -20.20 -6.21 -28.90
N LYS A 220 -19.86 -7.37 -29.47
CA LYS A 220 -20.77 -8.09 -30.39
C LYS A 220 -22.05 -8.58 -29.71
N THR A 221 -22.00 -8.83 -28.41
CA THR A 221 -23.09 -9.45 -27.63
C THR A 221 -23.80 -8.44 -26.72
N ASP A 222 -23.58 -7.14 -26.94
CA ASP A 222 -24.16 -6.04 -26.17
C ASP A 222 -23.84 -6.10 -24.66
N GLY A 223 -22.59 -6.39 -24.34
CA GLY A 223 -22.09 -6.41 -22.96
C GLY A 223 -21.77 -7.80 -22.43
N TRP A 224 -21.71 -7.91 -21.10
CA TRP A 224 -21.46 -9.17 -20.42
C TRP A 224 -22.77 -9.95 -20.24
N ASN A 225 -22.98 -10.94 -21.11
CA ASN A 225 -24.09 -11.88 -21.07
C ASN A 225 -23.60 -13.35 -21.09
N ASN A 226 -24.52 -14.32 -21.05
CA ASN A 226 -24.21 -15.75 -21.03
C ASN A 226 -23.22 -16.19 -22.13
N GLU A 227 -23.37 -15.68 -23.36
CA GLU A 227 -22.51 -16.05 -24.50
C GLU A 227 -21.08 -15.50 -24.34
N SER A 228 -20.96 -14.24 -23.94
CA SER A 228 -19.65 -13.61 -23.69
C SER A 228 -18.96 -14.19 -22.45
N MET A 229 -19.71 -14.53 -21.41
CA MET A 229 -19.21 -15.10 -20.17
C MET A 229 -18.71 -16.54 -20.39
N GLU A 230 -19.44 -17.35 -21.18
CA GLU A 230 -18.98 -18.70 -21.56
C GLU A 230 -17.73 -18.66 -22.44
N PHE A 231 -17.58 -17.63 -23.27
CA PHE A 231 -16.33 -17.41 -24.02
C PHE A 231 -15.17 -16.95 -23.12
N ALA A 232 -15.43 -15.99 -22.23
CA ALA A 232 -14.41 -15.39 -21.40
C ALA A 232 -13.95 -16.31 -20.26
N LYS A 233 -14.82 -17.19 -19.75
CA LYS A 233 -14.60 -18.07 -18.59
C LYS A 233 -13.77 -17.39 -17.52
N ILE A 234 -14.36 -16.37 -16.91
CA ILE A 234 -13.69 -15.50 -15.93
C ILE A 234 -13.07 -16.37 -14.82
N LYS A 235 -11.80 -16.09 -14.52
CA LYS A 235 -11.00 -16.71 -13.49
C LYS A 235 -10.73 -15.70 -12.38
N LEU A 236 -10.69 -16.21 -11.16
CA LEU A 236 -10.23 -15.49 -9.98
C LEU A 236 -8.70 -15.52 -9.94
N VAL A 237 -8.07 -14.36 -9.77
CA VAL A 237 -6.62 -14.21 -9.55
C VAL A 237 -6.37 -13.22 -8.44
N CYS A 238 -5.14 -13.18 -7.91
CA CYS A 238 -4.78 -12.18 -6.92
C CYS A 238 -4.37 -10.87 -7.60
N GLU A 239 -4.46 -9.75 -6.89
CA GLU A 239 -4.09 -8.42 -7.40
C GLU A 239 -2.68 -8.38 -7.98
N ARG A 240 -1.72 -9.07 -7.36
CA ARG A 240 -0.34 -9.11 -7.86
C ARG A 240 -0.24 -9.83 -9.21
N CYS A 241 -0.92 -10.96 -9.37
CA CYS A 241 -1.02 -11.64 -10.67
C CYS A 241 -1.72 -10.78 -11.71
N TYR A 242 -2.78 -10.05 -11.33
CA TYR A 242 -3.46 -9.11 -12.23
C TYR A 242 -2.50 -8.07 -12.81
N PHE A 243 -1.69 -7.43 -11.96
CA PHE A 243 -0.74 -6.40 -12.43
C PHE A 243 0.46 -6.97 -13.19
N GLU A 244 0.94 -8.16 -12.85
CA GLU A 244 1.96 -8.86 -13.64
C GLU A 244 1.44 -9.17 -15.05
N ILE A 245 0.21 -9.66 -15.16
CA ILE A 245 -0.45 -9.91 -16.46
C ILE A 245 -0.64 -8.59 -17.22
N LYS A 246 -1.08 -7.52 -16.55
CA LYS A 246 -1.20 -6.19 -17.15
C LYS A 246 0.12 -5.73 -17.75
N GLU A 247 1.20 -5.79 -16.97
CA GLU A 247 2.55 -5.40 -17.41
C GLU A 247 3.05 -6.22 -18.60
N SER A 248 2.81 -7.54 -18.62
CA SER A 248 3.18 -8.40 -19.74
C SER A 248 2.39 -8.11 -21.04
N ASN A 249 1.17 -7.58 -20.92
CA ASN A 249 0.29 -7.34 -22.08
C ASN A 249 0.32 -5.89 -22.59
N LEU A 250 0.83 -4.93 -21.82
CA LEU A 250 1.02 -3.56 -22.28
C LEU A 250 2.24 -3.45 -23.22
N ASP A 251 2.14 -2.54 -24.19
CA ASP A 251 3.26 -2.21 -25.06
C ASP A 251 4.20 -1.20 -24.39
N SER A 252 5.50 -1.38 -24.60
CA SER A 252 6.61 -0.65 -23.96
C SER A 252 6.60 0.88 -24.17
N LYS A 253 5.64 1.40 -24.95
CA LYS A 253 5.48 2.84 -25.25
C LYS A 253 4.48 3.56 -24.33
N ASN A 254 3.65 2.84 -23.57
CA ASN A 254 2.68 3.43 -22.63
C ASN A 254 3.15 3.45 -21.16
N THR A 255 4.38 3.02 -20.87
CA THR A 255 4.93 2.94 -19.50
C THR A 255 5.32 4.28 -18.86
N LYS A 256 4.97 5.42 -19.46
CA LYS A 256 5.29 6.73 -18.86
C LYS A 256 4.44 7.08 -17.63
N HIS A 257 3.43 6.28 -17.25
CA HIS A 257 2.59 6.56 -16.07
C HIS A 257 2.61 5.45 -14.99
N ASN A 258 3.39 4.38 -15.16
CA ASN A 258 3.54 3.32 -14.15
C ASN A 258 4.95 3.28 -13.50
N LYS A 259 5.69 4.38 -13.61
CA LYS A 259 6.93 4.63 -12.86
C LYS A 259 6.86 5.99 -12.18
N THR A 260 5.89 6.17 -11.29
CA THR A 260 5.87 7.24 -10.28
C THR A 260 5.17 6.70 -9.06
#